data_AF-A0A380K447-F1
#
_entry.id   AF-A0A380K447-F1
#
_cell.length_a   1.000
_cell.length_b   1.000
_cell.length_c   1.000
_cell.angle_alpha   90.00
_cell.angle_beta   90.00
_cell.angle_gamma   90.00
#
_symmetry.space_group_name_H-M   'P 1'
#
loop_
_entity.id
_entity.type
_entity.pdbx_description
1 polymer ?
#
loop_
_entity_poly.entity_id
_entity_poly.type
_entity_poly.pdbx_seq_one_letter_code
_entity_poly.pdbx_strand_id
1 'polypeptide(L)' 'MNGLGYSLYVTTSKHEPMAKLMLTELGVISNFKQVYGSTPEHIHTADVINACLTEQVIQAAESVIIGDTKFDMIGG' A
#
# COMPACT_ATOMS: atom_id res chain seq x y z
N MET A 1 -10.39 0.37 -11.45
CA MET A 1 -10.88 -0.03 -10.11
C MET A 1 -11.57 1.11 -9.38
N ASN A 2 -11.02 2.34 -9.35
CA ASN A 2 -11.70 3.49 -8.70
C ASN A 2 -13.13 3.76 -9.22
N GLY A 3 -13.34 3.66 -10.53
CA GLY A 3 -14.68 3.81 -11.14
C GLY A 3 -15.67 2.66 -10.84
N LEU A 4 -15.22 1.61 -10.13
CA LEU A 4 -16.03 0.46 -9.71
C LEU A 4 -16.35 0.49 -8.20
N GLY A 5 -16.00 1.59 -7.49
CA GLY A 5 -16.26 1.76 -6.06
C GLY A 5 -15.16 1.23 -5.13
N TYR A 6 -14.07 0.66 -5.65
CA TYR A 6 -12.94 0.22 -4.84
C TYR A 6 -12.03 1.39 -4.45
N SER A 7 -11.51 1.34 -3.22
CA SER A 7 -10.46 2.23 -2.75
C SER A 7 -9.10 1.56 -2.94
N LEU A 8 -8.18 2.24 -3.64
CA LEU A 8 -6.84 1.73 -3.87
C LEU A 8 -5.84 2.37 -2.91
N TYR A 9 -4.95 1.52 -2.41
CA TYR A 9 -3.83 1.89 -1.54
C TYR A 9 -2.57 1.23 -2.07
N VAL A 10 -1.41 1.84 -1.79
CA VAL A 10 -0.11 1.21 -2.05
C VAL A 10 0.52 0.84 -0.73
N THR A 11 0.91 -0.41 -0.57
CA THR A 11 1.77 -0.89 0.53
C THR A 11 3.04 -1.46 -0.09
N THR A 12 4.21 -0.93 0.27
CA THR A 12 5.47 -1.37 -0.33
C THR A 12 6.62 -1.33 0.65
N SER A 13 7.60 -2.22 0.48
CA SER A 13 8.87 -2.18 1.22
C SER A 13 9.84 -1.09 0.72
N LYS A 14 9.47 -0.32 -0.32
CA LYS A 14 10.26 0.85 -0.75
C LYS A 14 10.09 1.99 0.24
N HIS A 15 11.15 2.78 0.44
CA HIS A 15 11.11 4.01 1.22
C HIS A 15 9.97 4.93 0.75
N GLU A 16 9.08 5.32 1.67
CA GLU A 16 7.81 5.98 1.33
C GLU A 16 7.96 7.25 0.48
N PRO A 17 8.84 8.22 0.81
CA PRO A 17 9.09 9.37 -0.04
C PRO A 17 9.46 9.02 -1.48
N MET A 18 10.22 7.93 -1.67
CA MET A 18 10.61 7.47 -3.01
C MET A 18 9.44 6.82 -3.75
N ALA A 19 8.60 6.04 -3.05
CA ALA A 19 7.40 5.46 -3.62
C ALA A 19 6.41 6.56 -4.08
N LYS A 20 6.21 7.59 -3.26
CA LYS A 20 5.38 8.76 -3.60
C LYS A 20 5.92 9.51 -4.80
N LEU A 21 7.24 9.76 -4.85
CA LEU A 21 7.89 10.40 -5.99
C LEU A 21 7.67 9.58 -7.27
N MET A 22 7.98 8.28 -7.23
CA MET A 22 7.83 7.38 -8.38
C MET A 22 6.40 7.37 -8.94
N LEU A 23 5.38 7.28 -8.09
CA LEU A 23 3.98 7.28 -8.52
C LEU A 23 3.53 8.64 -9.07
N THR A 24 4.13 9.73 -8.57
CA THR A 24 3.90 11.08 -9.09
C THR A 24 4.47 11.23 -10.48
N GLU A 25 5.73 10.84 -10.69
CA GLU A 25 6.41 10.89 -11.99
C GLU A 25 5.73 10.02 -13.05
N LEU A 26 5.17 8.88 -12.64
CA LEU A 26 4.37 8.01 -13.52
C LEU A 26 2.96 8.54 -13.78
N GLY A 27 2.52 9.61 -13.12
CA GLY A 27 1.21 10.23 -13.30
C GLY A 27 0.04 9.40 -12.74
N VAL A 28 0.30 8.44 -11.85
CA VAL A 28 -0.70 7.50 -11.33
C VAL A 28 -1.03 7.69 -9.85
N ILE A 29 -0.32 8.58 -9.13
CA ILE A 29 -0.50 8.77 -7.69
C ILE A 29 -1.95 9.11 -7.30
N SER A 30 -2.66 9.85 -8.15
CA SER A 30 -4.07 10.24 -7.93
C SER A 30 -5.06 9.07 -7.96
N ASN A 31 -4.63 7.89 -8.44
CA ASN A 31 -5.44 6.68 -8.38
C ASN A 31 -5.48 6.07 -6.97
N PHE A 32 -4.55 6.43 -6.09
CA PHE A 32 -4.41 5.83 -4.78
C PHE A 32 -4.84 6.84 -3.71
N LYS A 33 -5.64 6.39 -2.74
CA LYS A 33 -6.06 7.21 -1.60
C LYS A 33 -4.88 7.53 -0.69
N GLN A 34 -3.97 6.58 -0.52
CA GLN A 34 -2.75 6.76 0.25
C GLN A 34 -1.65 5.80 -0.21
N VAL A 35 -0.40 6.24 -0.03
CA VAL A 35 0.81 5.46 -0.30
C VAL A 35 1.55 5.24 1.01
N TYR A 36 1.69 3.97 1.38
CA TYR A 36 2.45 3.47 2.52
C TYR A 36 3.72 2.80 2.03
N GLY A 37 4.86 3.30 2.48
CA GLY A 37 6.16 2.69 2.22
C GLY A 37 6.88 2.31 3.51
N SER A 38 8.09 1.80 3.39
CA SER A 38 8.94 1.58 4.55
C SER A 38 9.33 2.92 5.18
N THR A 39 9.23 2.99 6.51
CA THR A 39 9.69 4.10 7.35
C THR A 39 10.65 3.52 8.41
N PRO A 40 11.36 4.35 9.19
CA PRO A 40 12.11 3.85 10.35
C PRO A 40 11.26 3.05 11.35
N GLU A 41 9.94 3.29 11.38
CA GLU A 41 8.97 2.63 12.26
C GLU A 41 8.36 1.37 11.62
N HIS A 42 8.39 1.24 10.30
CA HIS A 42 7.81 0.14 9.54
C HIS A 42 8.81 -0.40 8.50
N ILE A 43 9.60 -1.39 8.92
CA ILE A 43 10.70 -1.92 8.09
C ILE A 43 10.22 -3.07 7.19
N HIS A 44 9.28 -3.91 7.66
CA HIS A 44 8.80 -5.07 6.90
C HIS A 44 7.47 -4.80 6.20
N THR A 45 7.23 -5.48 5.08
CA THR A 45 5.98 -5.35 4.30
C THR A 45 4.73 -5.60 5.14
N ALA A 46 4.77 -6.55 6.07
CA ALA A 46 3.64 -6.83 6.98
C ALA A 46 3.33 -5.64 7.91
N ASP A 47 4.36 -4.92 8.39
CA ASP A 47 4.18 -3.73 9.23
C ASP A 47 3.50 -2.61 8.43
N VAL A 48 3.92 -2.42 7.17
CA VAL A 48 3.36 -1.43 6.25
C VAL A 48 1.90 -1.75 5.91
N ILE A 49 1.55 -3.03 5.71
CA ILE A 49 0.16 -3.47 5.47
C ILE A 49 -0.69 -3.21 6.72
N ASN A 50 -0.21 -3.58 7.90
CA ASN A 50 -0.94 -3.36 9.15
C ASN A 50 -1.16 -1.88 9.44
N ALA A 51 -0.17 -1.02 9.17
CA ALA A 51 -0.32 0.43 9.29
C ALA A 51 -1.44 0.95 8.38
N CYS A 52 -1.46 0.52 7.12
CA CYS A 52 -2.51 0.87 6.16
C CYS A 52 -3.90 0.43 6.65
N LEU A 53 -4.05 -0.83 7.06
CA LEU A 53 -5.34 -1.35 7.53
C LEU A 53 -5.84 -0.62 8.77
N THR A 54 -4.93 -0.33 9.71
CA THR A 54 -5.26 0.31 10.99
C THR A 54 -5.66 1.77 10.82
N GLU A 55 -4.84 2.56 10.12
CA GLU A 55 -5.09 3.99 9.93
C GLU A 55 -6.31 4.27 9.06
N GLN A 56 -6.56 3.40 8.08
CA GLN A 56 -7.69 3.55 7.15
C GLN A 56 -8.96 2.83 7.64
N VAL A 57 -8.88 2.16 8.79
CA VAL A 57 -10.00 1.40 9.41
C VAL A 57 -10.57 0.37 8.42
N ILE A 58 -9.69 -0.37 7.74
CA ILE A 58 -10.05 -1.40 6.75
C ILE A 58 -10.03 -2.76 7.43
N GLN A 59 -11.11 -3.52 7.28
CA GLN A 59 -11.14 -4.91 7.73
C GLN A 59 -10.32 -5.78 6.76
N ALA A 60 -9.40 -6.59 7.29
CA ALA A 60 -8.57 -7.47 6.46
C ALA A 60 -9.41 -8.39 5.55
N ALA A 61 -10.55 -8.89 6.05
CA ALA A 61 -11.49 -9.73 5.30
C ALA A 61 -12.17 -9.03 4.11
N GLU A 62 -12.16 -7.70 4.06
CA GLU A 62 -12.73 -6.88 2.98
C GLU A 62 -11.63 -6.32 2.05
N SER A 63 -10.38 -6.77 2.24
CA SER A 63 -9.22 -6.30 1.51
C SER A 63 -8.57 -7.44 0.73
N VAL A 64 -7.82 -7.07 -0.31
CA VAL A 64 -6.98 -8.00 -1.07
C VAL A 64 -5.66 -7.34 -1.38
N ILE A 65 -4.56 -8.07 -1.20
CA ILE A 65 -3.25 -7.63 -1.66
C ILE A 65 -3.01 -8.09 -3.09
N ILE A 66 -2.48 -7.20 -3.93
CA ILE A 66 -1.99 -7.52 -5.27
C ILE A 66 -0.49 -7.29 -5.26
N GLY A 67 0.28 -8.36 -5.30
CA GLY A 67 1.74 -8.33 -5.30
C GLY A 67 2.32 -9.43 -6.19
N ASP A 68 3.57 -9.25 -6.61
CA ASP A 68 4.29 -10.17 -7.49
C ASP A 68 5.23 -11.13 -6.72
N THR A 69 5.46 -10.88 -5.43
CA THR A 69 6.41 -11.64 -4.63
C THR A 69 5.74 -12.56 -3.61
N LYS A 70 6.49 -13.57 -3.16
CA LYS A 70 6.04 -14.44 -2.07
C LYS A 70 5.87 -13.69 -0.75
N PHE A 71 6.57 -12.57 -0.55
CA PHE A 71 6.44 -11.76 0.66
C PHE A 71 5.08 -11.09 0.75
N ASP A 72 4.47 -10.77 -0.39
CA ASP A 72 3.13 -10.19 -0.45
C ASP A 72 2.06 -11.23 -0.06
N MET A 73 2.24 -12.50 -0.44
CA MET A 73 1.36 -13.60 -0.01
C MET A 73 1.49 -13.94 1.48
N ILE A 74 2.65 -13.68 2.10
CA ILE A 74 2.91 -13.99 3.51
C ILE A 74 2.45 -12.83 4.41
N GLY A 75 2.53 -11.59 3.92
CA GLY A 75 2.15 -10.39 4.66
C GLY A 75 0.71 -9.91 4.45
N GLY A 76 0.01 -10.43 3.44
CA GLY A 76 -1.39 -10.11 3.14
C GLY A 76 -2.39 -11.15 3.62
#